data_AF-A0A3R7NFE0-F1
#
_entry.id   AF-A0A3R7NFE0-F1
#
_cell.length_a   1.000
_cell.length_b   1.000
_cell.length_c   1.000
_cell.angle_alpha   90.00
_cell.angle_beta   90.00
_cell.angle_gamma   90.00
#
_symmetry.space_group_name_H-M   'P 1'
#
loop_
_entity.id
_entity.type
_entity.pdbx_description
1 polymer ?
#
loop_
_entity_poly.entity_id
_entity_poly.type
_entity_poly.pdbx_seq_one_letter_code
_entity_poly.pdbx_strand_id
1 'polypeptide(L)'
;MAIIRFGTCGSVRDQVTPGSVVVSGKGSVMVTRNPDAFFSDVSGEDCYKVSRVMPASPALSKTLVSAMESQLDELRNEPIVAANTDRELIGVYDGLNATSCSFYSSQGRLDSAFDDRNEQLVENLTKTHPELHTLEMETFHLLDLAQRSRGSIQATAAVLVVANRITGQVVDSLFFSESIKKIKIMSDDESKPKRWFPLESNPDVMNNYVEKMGFPTDQFSFCDVLSTEEWALGMVPSPVVAVIMLFPIKPHTEEAAKQEAVRIEREGQTVSPNVYYMRQTVGNACGTVGILHAIGNMRHLVQLTPGSYLDKFFNKTKTKTPKEIAQYLEEDDEVRHYLEETHGSAAEAGQSEQLETVDDPINTHFVCFSHVDGHLYELDGRKKHPINHGPSSPTTVLPDACAEIKKFMARDEGEMRFTILALAKTAAD
;
A
#
# COMPACT_ATOMS: atom_id res chain seq x y z
N MET A 1 -23.66 10.84 -17.05
CA MET A 1 -22.58 10.29 -16.21
C MET A 1 -23.19 9.30 -15.25
N ALA A 2 -22.66 8.07 -15.16
CA ALA A 2 -23.12 7.07 -14.21
C ALA A 2 -22.08 6.91 -13.10
N ILE A 3 -22.51 6.92 -11.84
CA ILE A 3 -21.64 6.81 -10.67
C ILE A 3 -22.18 5.68 -9.79
N ILE A 4 -21.33 4.71 -9.47
CA ILE A 4 -21.64 3.63 -8.55
C ILE A 4 -20.69 3.75 -7.36
N ARG A 5 -21.23 3.92 -6.16
CA ARG A 5 -20.42 3.79 -4.94
C ARG A 5 -20.30 2.33 -4.56
N PHE A 6 -19.08 1.87 -4.35
CA PHE A 6 -18.79 0.63 -3.64
C PHE A 6 -18.33 0.94 -2.22
N GLY A 7 -18.71 0.12 -1.25
CA GLY A 7 -18.31 0.31 0.15
C GLY A 7 -18.66 -0.88 1.01
N THR A 8 -18.40 -0.78 2.30
CA THR A 8 -18.79 -1.77 3.31
C THR A 8 -19.93 -1.24 4.17
N CYS A 9 -20.67 -2.14 4.82
CA CYS A 9 -21.82 -1.76 5.65
C CYS A 9 -22.13 -2.78 6.74
N GLY A 10 -22.99 -2.37 7.68
CA GLY A 10 -23.69 -3.28 8.57
C GLY A 10 -25.11 -3.56 8.06
N SER A 11 -25.52 -4.82 8.04
CA SER A 11 -26.91 -5.23 7.79
C SER A 11 -27.80 -5.02 9.02
N VAL A 12 -29.07 -4.69 8.78
CA VAL A 12 -30.14 -4.60 9.79
C VAL A 12 -31.24 -5.64 9.57
N ARG A 13 -30.95 -6.68 8.80
CA ARG A 13 -31.88 -7.76 8.42
C ARG A 13 -31.22 -9.10 8.68
N ASP A 14 -31.91 -9.99 9.38
CA ASP A 14 -31.40 -11.31 9.75
C ASP A 14 -31.05 -12.16 8.52
N GLN A 15 -31.85 -12.07 7.45
CA GLN A 15 -31.60 -12.80 6.21
C GLN A 15 -30.39 -12.31 5.40
N VAL A 16 -29.91 -11.08 5.66
CA VAL A 16 -28.79 -10.49 4.92
C VAL A 16 -27.50 -10.78 5.68
N THR A 17 -26.87 -11.90 5.32
CA THR A 17 -25.67 -12.40 6.00
C THR A 17 -24.42 -11.62 5.63
N PRO A 18 -23.40 -11.61 6.50
CA PRO A 18 -22.09 -11.09 6.14
C PRO A 18 -21.52 -11.81 4.90
N GLY A 19 -20.90 -11.05 3.98
CA GLY A 19 -20.48 -11.50 2.66
C GLY A 19 -21.48 -11.19 1.54
N SER A 20 -22.76 -10.93 1.89
CA SER A 20 -23.77 -10.51 0.92
C SER A 20 -23.51 -9.10 0.39
N VAL A 21 -24.02 -8.82 -0.82
CA VAL A 21 -23.98 -7.48 -1.42
C VAL A 21 -25.39 -6.90 -1.44
N VAL A 22 -25.54 -5.64 -1.02
CA VAL A 22 -26.81 -4.92 -1.09
C VAL A 22 -26.65 -3.72 -2.01
N VAL A 23 -27.40 -3.72 -3.11
CA VAL A 23 -27.56 -2.57 -3.99
C VAL A 23 -28.61 -1.64 -3.39
N SER A 24 -28.29 -0.35 -3.29
CA SER A 24 -29.20 0.67 -2.75
C SER A 24 -30.22 1.15 -3.78
N GLY A 25 -30.86 0.25 -4.54
CA GLY A 25 -31.76 0.61 -5.63
C GLY A 25 -33.08 1.22 -5.16
N LYS A 26 -33.47 1.02 -3.90
CA LYS A 26 -34.58 1.74 -3.25
C LYS A 26 -34.18 3.12 -2.74
N GLY A 27 -32.91 3.51 -2.90
CA GLY A 27 -32.36 4.79 -2.48
C GLY A 27 -31.70 4.72 -1.10
N SER A 28 -31.61 5.88 -0.45
CA SER A 28 -31.06 5.99 0.89
C SER A 28 -31.84 6.99 1.74
N VAL A 29 -31.94 6.77 3.05
CA VAL A 29 -32.27 7.80 4.04
C VAL A 29 -31.01 8.30 4.72
N MET A 30 -31.09 9.44 5.40
CA MET A 30 -30.03 9.99 6.25
C MET A 30 -30.49 10.00 7.70
N VAL A 31 -29.67 9.46 8.59
CA VAL A 31 -29.88 9.42 10.04
C VAL A 31 -28.88 10.36 10.70
N THR A 32 -29.38 11.46 11.24
CA THR A 32 -28.55 12.50 11.86
C THR A 32 -28.84 12.58 13.35
N ARG A 33 -27.81 12.49 14.18
CA ARG A 33 -27.92 12.74 15.62
C ARG A 33 -28.29 14.20 15.84
N ASN A 34 -29.23 14.46 16.75
CA ASN A 34 -29.57 15.79 17.24
C ASN A 34 -28.78 16.06 18.53
N PRO A 35 -27.69 16.84 18.53
CA PRO A 35 -26.92 17.11 19.74
C PRO A 35 -27.73 17.81 20.82
N ASP A 36 -28.71 18.64 20.42
CA ASP A 36 -29.54 19.42 21.34
C ASP A 36 -30.38 18.54 22.27
N ALA A 37 -30.77 17.33 21.82
CA ALA A 37 -31.52 16.37 22.62
C ALA A 37 -30.72 15.76 23.79
N PHE A 38 -29.41 15.98 23.86
CA PHE A 38 -28.52 15.39 24.85
C PHE A 38 -28.12 16.36 25.97
N PHE A 39 -28.53 17.62 25.92
CA PHE A 39 -28.35 18.54 27.05
C PHE A 39 -29.27 18.17 28.22
N SER A 40 -28.80 18.39 29.45
CA SER A 40 -29.48 17.94 30.68
C SER A 40 -30.76 18.71 31.02
N ASP A 41 -30.96 19.88 30.41
CA ASP A 41 -32.10 20.77 30.60
C ASP A 41 -33.19 20.60 29.52
N VAL A 42 -32.98 19.70 28.55
CA VAL A 42 -33.90 19.42 27.44
C VAL A 42 -34.62 18.08 27.65
N SER A 43 -35.94 18.06 27.47
CA SER A 43 -36.75 16.83 27.56
C SER A 43 -37.71 16.70 26.37
N GLY A 44 -37.82 15.51 25.80
CA GLY A 44 -38.82 15.19 24.77
C GLY A 44 -38.42 15.53 23.33
N GLU A 45 -37.17 15.91 23.08
CA GLU A 45 -36.64 16.04 21.72
C GLU A 45 -36.22 14.69 21.14
N ASP A 46 -36.45 14.50 19.84
CA ASP A 46 -35.96 13.34 19.12
C ASP A 46 -34.43 13.36 19.06
N CYS A 47 -33.81 12.27 19.53
CA CYS A 47 -32.36 12.10 19.53
C CYS A 47 -31.78 11.91 18.12
N TYR A 48 -32.60 11.42 17.18
CA TYR A 48 -32.20 11.12 15.81
C TYR A 48 -33.26 11.60 14.82
N LYS A 49 -32.81 12.36 13.81
CA LYS A 49 -33.64 12.81 12.69
C LYS A 49 -33.39 11.89 11.50
N VAL A 50 -34.47 11.38 10.92
CA VAL A 50 -34.44 10.55 9.71
C VAL A 50 -34.99 11.34 8.54
N SER A 51 -34.19 11.46 7.48
CA SER A 51 -34.61 12.18 6.27
C SER A 51 -35.66 11.40 5.47
N ARG A 52 -36.24 12.06 4.46
CA ARG A 52 -36.93 11.35 3.38
C ARG A 52 -35.95 10.49 2.58
N VAL A 53 -36.48 9.51 1.87
CA VAL A 53 -35.71 8.69 0.93
C VAL A 53 -35.22 9.55 -0.22
N MET A 54 -33.91 9.58 -0.43
CA MET A 54 -33.28 10.08 -1.64
C MET A 54 -33.19 8.94 -2.66
N PRO A 55 -33.81 9.07 -3.84
CA PRO A 55 -33.88 7.97 -4.80
C PRO A 55 -32.55 7.73 -5.52
N ALA A 56 -32.23 6.44 -5.72
CA ALA A 56 -31.19 6.00 -6.65
C ALA A 56 -31.71 5.94 -8.10
N SER A 57 -30.81 5.79 -9.06
CA SER A 57 -31.16 5.60 -10.47
C SER A 57 -31.70 4.19 -10.71
N PRO A 58 -33.00 4.00 -11.03
CA PRO A 58 -33.59 2.66 -11.14
C PRO A 58 -32.96 1.82 -12.26
N ALA A 59 -32.63 2.44 -13.38
CA ALA A 59 -31.98 1.76 -14.50
C ALA A 59 -30.57 1.28 -14.12
N LEU A 60 -29.80 2.11 -13.44
CA LEU A 60 -28.44 1.78 -13.04
C LEU A 60 -28.42 0.70 -11.95
N SER A 61 -29.29 0.83 -10.94
CA SER A 61 -29.44 -0.15 -9.87
C SER A 61 -29.87 -1.51 -10.41
N LYS A 62 -30.84 -1.56 -11.34
CA LYS A 62 -31.28 -2.81 -11.97
C LYS A 62 -30.15 -3.49 -12.73
N THR A 63 -29.39 -2.73 -13.54
CA THR A 63 -28.23 -3.29 -14.27
C THR A 63 -27.17 -3.81 -13.31
N LEU A 64 -26.92 -3.09 -12.21
CA LEU A 64 -25.93 -3.50 -11.21
C LEU A 64 -26.33 -4.77 -10.47
N VAL A 65 -27.59 -4.89 -10.05
CA VAL A 65 -28.13 -6.11 -9.42
C VAL A 65 -27.94 -7.31 -10.35
N SER A 66 -28.37 -7.21 -11.61
CA SER A 66 -28.20 -8.31 -12.57
C SER A 66 -26.73 -8.66 -12.83
N ALA A 67 -25.84 -7.67 -12.87
CA ALA A 67 -24.40 -7.91 -13.01
C ALA A 67 -23.85 -8.69 -11.80
N MET A 68 -24.21 -8.29 -10.58
CA MET A 68 -23.77 -8.96 -9.36
C MET A 68 -24.36 -10.37 -9.20
N GLU A 69 -25.64 -10.55 -9.51
CA GLU A 69 -26.28 -11.87 -9.50
C GLU A 69 -25.59 -12.84 -10.46
N SER A 70 -25.16 -12.36 -11.64
CA SER A 70 -24.45 -13.20 -12.61
C SER A 70 -23.09 -13.72 -12.13
N GLN A 71 -22.50 -13.07 -11.13
CA GLN A 71 -21.19 -13.41 -10.55
C GLN A 71 -21.33 -14.18 -9.22
N LEU A 72 -22.56 -14.32 -8.70
CA LEU A 72 -22.79 -14.86 -7.37
C LEU A 72 -22.39 -16.33 -7.24
N ASP A 73 -22.69 -17.16 -8.25
CA ASP A 73 -22.33 -18.57 -8.24
C ASP A 73 -20.81 -18.77 -8.32
N GLU A 74 -20.12 -17.92 -9.09
CA GLU A 74 -18.65 -17.93 -9.16
C GLU A 74 -18.05 -17.56 -7.80
N LEU A 75 -18.56 -16.49 -7.18
CA LEU A 75 -18.16 -16.09 -5.83
C LEU A 75 -18.39 -17.19 -4.78
N ARG A 76 -19.52 -17.89 -4.82
CA ARG A 76 -19.82 -18.98 -3.87
C ARG A 76 -18.92 -20.20 -4.05
N ASN A 77 -18.40 -20.40 -5.25
CA ASN A 77 -17.51 -21.50 -5.60
C ASN A 77 -16.02 -21.16 -5.39
N GLU A 78 -15.69 -19.90 -5.12
CA GLU A 78 -14.33 -19.50 -4.73
C GLU A 78 -13.87 -20.32 -3.51
N PRO A 79 -12.67 -20.91 -3.50
CA PRO A 79 -12.25 -21.88 -2.48
C PRO A 79 -12.41 -21.41 -1.03
N ILE A 80 -12.21 -20.11 -0.79
CA ILE A 80 -12.32 -19.46 0.52
C ILE A 80 -13.79 -19.34 0.97
N VAL A 81 -14.67 -18.98 0.03
CA VAL A 81 -16.12 -18.89 0.25
C VAL A 81 -16.72 -20.28 0.34
N ALA A 82 -16.27 -21.21 -0.50
CA ALA A 82 -16.72 -22.59 -0.56
C ALA A 82 -16.42 -23.39 0.72
N ALA A 83 -15.39 -22.99 1.47
CA ALA A 83 -15.06 -23.56 2.77
C ALA A 83 -16.00 -23.11 3.91
N ASN A 84 -16.79 -22.05 3.68
CA ASN A 84 -17.74 -21.54 4.66
C ASN A 84 -19.07 -22.30 4.59
N THR A 85 -19.58 -22.76 5.74
CA THR A 85 -20.87 -23.45 5.85
C THR A 85 -22.05 -22.58 5.43
N ASP A 86 -21.90 -21.25 5.51
CA ASP A 86 -22.94 -20.26 5.24
C ASP A 86 -22.88 -19.70 3.81
N ARG A 87 -22.04 -20.26 2.93
CA ARG A 87 -21.84 -19.78 1.56
C ARG A 87 -23.13 -19.66 0.74
N GLU A 88 -24.07 -20.58 0.94
CA GLU A 88 -25.34 -20.60 0.22
C GLU A 88 -26.28 -19.46 0.69
N LEU A 89 -26.01 -18.87 1.86
CA LEU A 89 -26.74 -17.75 2.42
C LEU A 89 -26.25 -16.39 1.89
N ILE A 90 -25.04 -16.34 1.30
CA ILE A 90 -24.51 -15.13 0.65
C ILE A 90 -25.38 -14.81 -0.55
N GLY A 91 -25.91 -13.59 -0.62
CA GLY A 91 -26.81 -13.17 -1.69
C GLY A 91 -26.55 -11.76 -2.20
N VAL A 92 -27.24 -11.42 -3.30
CA VAL A 92 -27.36 -10.07 -3.82
C VAL A 92 -28.77 -9.58 -3.51
N TYR A 93 -28.88 -8.41 -2.88
CA TYR A 93 -30.16 -7.81 -2.50
C TYR A 93 -30.32 -6.43 -3.14
N ASP A 94 -31.56 -6.05 -3.45
CA ASP A 94 -31.93 -4.69 -3.83
C ASP A 94 -32.78 -4.06 -2.73
N GLY A 95 -32.21 -3.11 -2.00
CA GLY A 95 -32.79 -2.58 -0.77
C GLY A 95 -32.62 -1.08 -0.61
N LEU A 96 -33.20 -0.57 0.47
CA LEU A 96 -32.98 0.78 0.97
C LEU A 96 -31.76 0.76 1.90
N ASN A 97 -30.97 1.81 1.80
CA ASN A 97 -29.84 2.08 2.67
C ASN A 97 -30.15 3.21 3.68
N ALA A 98 -29.44 3.26 4.80
CA ALA A 98 -29.41 4.40 5.71
C ALA A 98 -27.98 4.91 5.89
N THR A 99 -27.75 6.15 5.49
CA THR A 99 -26.50 6.89 5.73
C THR A 99 -26.57 7.55 7.09
N SER A 100 -25.58 7.29 7.93
CA SER A 100 -25.50 7.75 9.31
C SER A 100 -24.40 8.79 9.45
N CYS A 101 -24.65 9.86 10.21
CA CYS A 101 -23.67 10.95 10.37
C CYS A 101 -22.51 10.61 11.32
N SER A 102 -22.60 9.49 12.03
CA SER A 102 -21.59 8.95 12.94
C SER A 102 -21.58 7.43 12.83
N PHE A 103 -20.37 6.87 12.82
CA PHE A 103 -20.13 5.42 12.79
C PHE A 103 -20.74 4.67 13.98
N TYR A 104 -20.96 5.38 15.08
CA TYR A 104 -21.27 4.77 16.36
C TYR A 104 -22.74 4.98 16.74
N SER A 105 -23.09 6.20 17.17
CA SER A 105 -24.38 6.51 17.77
C SER A 105 -25.53 6.40 16.77
N SER A 106 -25.44 7.08 15.62
CA SER A 106 -26.47 7.03 14.56
C SER A 106 -26.55 5.71 13.80
N GLN A 107 -25.63 4.77 14.03
CA GLN A 107 -25.74 3.39 13.54
C GLN A 107 -26.34 2.44 14.58
N GLY A 108 -26.78 2.94 15.73
CA GLY A 108 -27.44 2.14 16.77
C GLY A 108 -26.52 1.15 17.48
N ARG A 109 -25.22 1.46 17.62
CA ARG A 109 -24.29 0.65 18.43
C ARG A 109 -24.54 0.93 19.90
N LEU A 110 -24.68 -0.12 20.70
CA LEU A 110 -24.89 -0.03 22.15
C LEU A 110 -23.57 -0.19 22.90
N ASP A 111 -23.31 0.69 23.85
CA ASP A 111 -22.15 0.64 24.74
C ASP A 111 -22.43 1.47 25.99
N SER A 112 -22.14 0.89 27.15
CA SER A 112 -22.41 1.52 28.44
C SER A 112 -21.52 2.73 28.73
N ALA A 113 -20.44 2.94 27.98
CA ALA A 113 -19.57 4.10 28.11
C ALA A 113 -20.18 5.40 27.52
N PHE A 114 -21.26 5.30 26.74
CA PHE A 114 -21.86 6.44 26.03
C PHE A 114 -23.37 6.55 26.27
N ASP A 115 -23.87 7.74 26.61
CA ASP A 115 -25.31 8.07 26.63
C ASP A 115 -25.77 8.47 25.22
N ASP A 116 -26.00 7.47 24.36
CA ASP A 116 -26.43 7.69 22.97
C ASP A 116 -27.94 7.51 22.75
N ARG A 117 -28.67 6.89 23.70
CA ARG A 117 -30.14 6.71 23.65
C ARG A 117 -30.64 6.13 22.32
N ASN A 118 -29.89 5.18 21.78
CA ASN A 118 -30.08 4.59 20.46
C ASN A 118 -30.55 3.13 20.51
N GLU A 119 -30.98 2.63 21.67
CA GLU A 119 -31.39 1.24 21.94
C GLU A 119 -32.51 0.78 21.00
N GLN A 120 -33.37 1.71 20.60
CA GLN A 120 -34.53 1.45 19.74
C GLN A 120 -34.34 1.97 18.31
N LEU A 121 -33.17 2.53 17.98
CA LEU A 121 -32.97 3.22 16.71
C LEU A 121 -33.10 2.27 15.51
N VAL A 122 -32.41 1.13 15.54
CA VAL A 122 -32.44 0.15 14.43
C VAL A 122 -33.82 -0.49 14.29
N GLU A 123 -34.48 -0.81 15.41
CA GLU A 123 -35.85 -1.36 15.40
C GLU A 123 -36.83 -0.36 14.80
N ASN A 124 -36.77 0.91 15.22
CA ASN A 124 -37.64 1.97 14.71
C ASN A 124 -37.40 2.23 13.21
N LEU A 125 -36.14 2.24 12.78
CA LEU A 125 -35.77 2.41 11.37
C LEU A 125 -36.30 1.27 10.51
N THR A 126 -36.11 0.02 10.92
CA THR A 126 -36.54 -1.16 10.14
C THR A 126 -38.06 -1.34 10.14
N LYS A 127 -38.76 -0.86 11.18
CA LYS A 127 -40.22 -0.80 11.26
C LYS A 127 -40.80 0.29 10.36
N THR A 128 -40.18 1.47 10.32
CA THR A 128 -40.64 2.60 9.51
C THR A 128 -40.26 2.43 8.03
N HIS A 129 -39.16 1.74 7.76
CA HIS A 129 -38.66 1.43 6.42
C HIS A 129 -38.48 -0.09 6.25
N PRO A 130 -39.55 -0.81 5.85
CA PRO A 130 -39.49 -2.26 5.67
C PRO A 130 -38.45 -2.74 4.65
N GLU A 131 -38.14 -1.91 3.65
CA GLU A 131 -37.10 -2.19 2.65
C GLU A 131 -35.69 -1.79 3.12
N LEU A 132 -35.49 -1.30 4.34
CA LEU A 132 -34.16 -0.98 4.87
C LEU A 132 -33.36 -2.27 5.11
N HIS A 133 -32.20 -2.37 4.47
CA HIS A 133 -31.31 -3.53 4.56
C HIS A 133 -29.98 -3.17 5.24
N THR A 134 -29.45 -1.95 5.04
CA THR A 134 -28.08 -1.60 5.44
C THR A 134 -27.95 -0.23 6.08
N LEU A 135 -26.91 -0.08 6.92
CA LEU A 135 -26.43 1.16 7.53
C LEU A 135 -24.95 1.40 7.16
N GLU A 136 -24.63 2.61 6.70
CA GLU A 136 -23.29 3.07 6.29
C GLU A 136 -23.20 4.62 6.41
N MET A 137 -22.25 5.32 5.76
CA MET A 137 -22.01 6.75 6.02
C MET A 137 -22.01 7.70 4.80
N GLU A 138 -22.17 7.23 3.56
CA GLU A 138 -21.92 8.05 2.37
C GLU A 138 -23.00 8.00 1.27
N THR A 139 -23.79 6.92 1.13
CA THR A 139 -24.68 6.73 -0.04
C THR A 139 -25.67 7.88 -0.23
N PHE A 140 -26.32 8.38 0.82
CA PHE A 140 -27.28 9.47 0.75
C PHE A 140 -26.67 10.74 0.16
N HIS A 141 -25.45 11.09 0.57
CA HIS A 141 -24.77 12.29 0.09
C HIS A 141 -24.50 12.21 -1.41
N LEU A 142 -24.07 11.04 -1.90
CA LEU A 142 -23.91 10.81 -3.34
C LEU A 142 -25.24 10.97 -4.08
N LEU A 143 -26.30 10.34 -3.60
CA LEU A 143 -27.61 10.41 -4.24
C LEU A 143 -28.16 11.85 -4.23
N ASP A 144 -27.99 12.59 -3.14
CA ASP A 144 -28.42 13.98 -3.05
C ASP A 144 -27.66 14.86 -4.06
N LEU A 145 -26.33 14.77 -4.10
CA LEU A 145 -25.50 15.51 -5.05
C LEU A 145 -25.88 15.19 -6.50
N ALA A 146 -26.14 13.92 -6.82
CA ALA A 146 -26.61 13.53 -8.15
C ALA A 146 -27.94 14.20 -8.51
N GLN A 147 -28.89 14.27 -7.56
CA GLN A 147 -30.19 14.93 -7.74
C GLN A 147 -30.10 16.47 -7.77
N ARG A 148 -29.07 17.06 -7.16
CA ARG A 148 -28.81 18.51 -7.22
C ARG A 148 -28.03 18.94 -8.47
N SER A 149 -27.45 17.99 -9.20
CA SER A 149 -26.68 18.28 -10.40
C SER A 149 -27.55 18.90 -11.49
N ARG A 150 -27.01 19.93 -12.17
CA ARG A 150 -27.62 20.50 -13.39
C ARG A 150 -27.39 19.63 -14.63
N GLY A 151 -26.52 18.62 -14.54
CA GLY A 151 -26.26 17.64 -15.59
C GLY A 151 -27.05 16.34 -15.39
N SER A 152 -26.83 15.36 -16.26
CA SER A 152 -27.44 14.03 -16.17
C SER A 152 -26.56 13.06 -15.38
N ILE A 153 -26.60 13.13 -14.05
CA ILE A 153 -25.93 12.17 -13.17
C ILE A 153 -26.93 11.08 -12.75
N GLN A 154 -26.60 9.84 -13.06
CA GLN A 154 -27.27 8.65 -12.52
C GLN A 154 -26.39 8.06 -11.43
N ALA A 155 -26.92 7.87 -10.23
CA ALA A 155 -26.15 7.34 -9.10
C ALA A 155 -26.87 6.18 -8.41
N THR A 156 -26.09 5.22 -7.92
CA THR A 156 -26.51 4.14 -7.01
C THR A 156 -25.33 3.75 -6.13
N ALA A 157 -25.56 2.91 -5.13
CA ALA A 157 -24.49 2.27 -4.37
C ALA A 157 -24.68 0.76 -4.34
N ALA A 158 -23.58 0.03 -4.14
CA ALA A 158 -23.57 -1.36 -3.74
C ALA A 158 -22.61 -1.52 -2.56
N VAL A 159 -23.08 -2.15 -1.50
CA VAL A 159 -22.33 -2.30 -0.26
C VAL A 159 -22.14 -3.76 0.09
N LEU A 160 -20.92 -4.13 0.45
CA LEU A 160 -20.58 -5.42 1.01
C LEU A 160 -20.96 -5.43 2.50
N VAL A 161 -21.77 -6.41 2.89
CA VAL A 161 -22.19 -6.58 4.28
C VAL A 161 -21.05 -7.23 5.05
N VAL A 162 -20.48 -6.49 5.99
CA VAL A 162 -19.34 -6.96 6.77
C VAL A 162 -19.72 -7.39 8.18
N ALA A 163 -20.88 -6.94 8.65
CA ALA A 163 -21.46 -7.33 9.92
C ALA A 163 -22.98 -7.34 9.82
N ASN A 164 -23.64 -8.25 10.52
CA ASN A 164 -25.07 -8.28 10.71
C ASN A 164 -25.39 -7.85 12.14
N ARG A 165 -26.10 -6.73 12.28
CA ARG A 165 -26.37 -6.10 13.57
C ARG A 165 -27.44 -6.82 14.38
N ILE A 166 -28.29 -7.60 13.71
CA ILE A 166 -29.37 -8.35 14.36
C ILE A 166 -28.84 -9.67 14.90
N THR A 167 -28.06 -10.39 14.09
CA THR A 167 -27.52 -11.70 14.47
C THR A 167 -26.18 -11.61 15.21
N GLY A 168 -25.50 -10.46 15.14
CA GLY A 168 -24.15 -10.27 15.68
C GLY A 168 -23.06 -10.93 14.86
N GLN A 169 -23.41 -11.58 13.73
CA GLN A 169 -22.42 -12.19 12.84
C GLN A 169 -21.54 -11.12 12.20
N VAL A 170 -20.25 -11.41 12.08
CA VAL A 170 -19.28 -10.57 11.39
C VAL A 170 -18.59 -11.44 10.36
N VAL A 171 -18.21 -10.88 9.21
CA VAL A 171 -17.36 -11.56 8.23
C VAL A 171 -16.12 -12.05 8.96
N ASP A 172 -15.82 -13.36 8.86
CA ASP A 172 -14.67 -13.96 9.53
C ASP A 172 -13.38 -13.22 9.14
N SER A 173 -12.49 -13.00 10.10
CA SER A 173 -11.25 -12.24 9.96
C SER A 173 -10.36 -12.71 8.81
N LEU A 174 -10.39 -14.01 8.49
CA LEU A 174 -9.74 -14.61 7.31
C LEU A 174 -10.29 -14.05 5.99
N PHE A 175 -11.61 -13.89 5.93
CA PHE A 175 -12.38 -13.45 4.78
C PHE A 175 -12.21 -11.96 4.49
N PHE A 176 -12.05 -11.12 5.52
CA PHE A 176 -11.76 -9.68 5.38
C PHE A 176 -10.39 -9.44 4.76
N SER A 177 -9.40 -10.23 5.15
CA SER A 177 -8.05 -10.12 4.57
C SER A 177 -8.07 -10.50 3.10
N GLU A 178 -8.76 -11.57 2.69
CA GLU A 178 -8.73 -12.04 1.30
C GLU A 178 -9.73 -11.36 0.36
N SER A 179 -10.89 -10.93 0.85
CA SER A 179 -11.90 -10.25 0.00
C SER A 179 -11.54 -8.78 -0.28
N ILE A 180 -10.94 -8.07 0.68
CA ILE A 180 -10.37 -6.73 0.41
C ILE A 180 -9.15 -6.84 -0.52
N LYS A 181 -8.33 -7.90 -0.38
CA LYS A 181 -7.25 -8.21 -1.33
C LYS A 181 -7.80 -8.36 -2.75
N LYS A 182 -8.90 -9.09 -2.98
CA LYS A 182 -9.47 -9.29 -4.32
C LYS A 182 -10.30 -8.14 -4.89
N ILE A 183 -11.03 -7.33 -4.10
CA ILE A 183 -11.72 -6.14 -4.63
C ILE A 183 -10.73 -5.10 -5.16
N LYS A 184 -9.51 -5.03 -4.59
CA LYS A 184 -8.38 -4.25 -5.13
C LYS A 184 -7.86 -4.85 -6.45
N ILE A 185 -7.77 -6.19 -6.54
CA ILE A 185 -7.30 -6.92 -7.74
C ILE A 185 -8.34 -6.88 -8.89
N MET A 186 -9.65 -6.78 -8.61
CA MET A 186 -10.69 -6.75 -9.65
C MET A 186 -10.95 -5.35 -10.25
N SER A 187 -10.35 -4.29 -9.69
CA SER A 187 -10.23 -2.99 -10.38
C SER A 187 -8.98 -2.87 -11.24
N ASP A 188 -8.11 -3.89 -11.25
CA ASP A 188 -6.92 -3.88 -12.08
C ASP A 188 -7.26 -4.39 -13.48
N ASP A 189 -7.47 -3.40 -14.34
CA ASP A 189 -7.09 -3.42 -15.75
C ASP A 189 -5.97 -4.46 -16.00
N GLU A 190 -6.30 -5.58 -16.65
CA GLU A 190 -5.32 -6.50 -17.23
C GLU A 190 -4.46 -5.70 -18.23
N SER A 191 -3.40 -5.07 -17.74
CA SER A 191 -2.15 -4.69 -18.44
C SER A 191 -1.29 -3.63 -17.73
N LYS A 192 -1.63 -3.16 -16.51
CA LYS A 192 -0.77 -2.17 -15.83
C LYS A 192 0.34 -2.83 -14.98
N PRO A 193 1.62 -2.46 -15.16
CA PRO A 193 2.70 -2.98 -14.34
C PRO A 193 2.54 -2.50 -12.89
N LYS A 194 2.79 -3.39 -11.93
CA LYS A 194 2.72 -3.12 -10.48
C LYS A 194 3.59 -1.92 -10.11
N ARG A 195 3.05 -0.95 -9.36
CA ARG A 195 3.76 0.25 -8.89
C ARG A 195 3.56 0.45 -7.41
N TRP A 196 4.61 0.91 -6.74
CA TRP A 196 4.56 1.34 -5.34
C TRP A 196 4.70 2.86 -5.23
N PHE A 197 4.54 3.36 -4.01
CA PHE A 197 4.92 4.72 -3.67
C PHE A 197 6.45 4.84 -3.57
N PRO A 198 7.08 5.97 -3.95
CA PRO A 198 8.52 6.13 -3.76
C PRO A 198 8.88 6.25 -2.28
N LEU A 199 10.06 5.74 -1.92
CA LEU A 199 10.66 6.03 -0.62
C LEU A 199 11.39 7.37 -0.64
N GLU A 200 11.25 8.15 0.43
CA GLU A 200 12.08 9.31 0.68
C GLU A 200 13.53 8.87 0.99
N SER A 201 14.52 9.60 0.46
CA SER A 201 15.92 9.37 0.81
C SER A 201 16.25 9.96 2.17
N ASN A 202 15.84 9.27 3.23
CA ASN A 202 15.97 9.74 4.60
C ASN A 202 16.47 8.59 5.50
N PRO A 203 17.57 8.78 6.25
CA PRO A 203 18.10 7.76 7.15
C PRO A 203 17.06 7.22 8.14
N ASP A 204 16.24 8.09 8.74
CA ASP A 204 15.27 7.71 9.76
C ASP A 204 14.19 6.79 9.18
N VAL A 205 13.69 7.16 7.99
CA VAL A 205 12.71 6.36 7.24
C VAL A 205 13.30 4.99 6.87
N MET A 206 14.51 4.97 6.31
CA MET A 206 15.15 3.72 5.89
C MET A 206 15.51 2.83 7.07
N ASN A 207 16.01 3.39 8.18
CA ASN A 207 16.35 2.65 9.39
C ASN A 207 15.12 2.00 10.02
N ASN A 208 14.04 2.77 10.22
CA ASN A 208 12.78 2.23 10.73
C ASN A 208 12.21 1.12 9.83
N TYR A 209 12.32 1.33 8.51
CA TYR A 209 11.86 0.36 7.51
C TYR A 209 12.63 -0.96 7.59
N VAL A 210 13.96 -0.94 7.62
CA VAL A 210 14.77 -2.17 7.67
C VAL A 210 14.70 -2.86 9.02
N GLU A 211 14.55 -2.11 10.11
CA GLU A 211 14.34 -2.66 11.45
C GLU A 211 13.06 -3.52 11.50
N LYS A 212 11.94 -3.00 10.98
CA LYS A 212 10.68 -3.77 10.84
C LYS A 212 10.86 -5.03 10.00
N MET A 213 11.69 -4.98 8.96
CA MET A 213 11.99 -6.15 8.13
C MET A 213 12.97 -7.15 8.79
N GLY A 214 13.50 -6.83 9.98
CA GLY A 214 14.34 -7.70 10.81
C GLY A 214 15.85 -7.46 10.71
N PHE A 215 16.27 -6.30 10.20
CA PHE A 215 17.67 -5.88 10.15
C PHE A 215 18.14 -5.34 11.52
N PRO A 216 19.34 -5.72 12.02
CA PRO A 216 19.86 -5.23 13.30
C PRO A 216 20.43 -3.81 13.18
N THR A 217 19.55 -2.81 13.32
CA THR A 217 19.90 -1.38 13.23
C THR A 217 20.81 -0.89 14.36
N ASP A 218 20.90 -1.64 15.45
CA ASP A 218 21.84 -1.44 16.56
C ASP A 218 23.30 -1.73 16.16
N GLN A 219 23.52 -2.52 15.09
CA GLN A 219 24.85 -2.85 14.59
C GLN A 219 25.26 -2.01 13.38
N PHE A 220 24.34 -1.84 12.43
CA PHE A 220 24.53 -1.02 11.23
C PHE A 220 23.29 -0.18 10.95
N SER A 221 23.46 1.06 10.55
CA SER A 221 22.36 1.98 10.24
C SER A 221 22.72 2.85 9.04
N PHE A 222 21.69 3.29 8.33
CA PHE A 222 21.82 4.34 7.32
C PHE A 222 22.10 5.67 7.99
N CYS A 223 22.99 6.45 7.40
CA CYS A 223 23.32 7.81 7.81
C CYS A 223 23.58 8.67 6.57
N ASP A 224 23.39 9.98 6.69
CA ASP A 224 23.64 10.92 5.59
C ASP A 224 25.12 11.05 5.26
N VAL A 225 25.42 11.13 3.96
CA VAL A 225 26.73 11.57 3.46
C VAL A 225 26.57 12.99 2.95
N LEU A 226 26.98 13.95 3.79
CA LEU A 226 26.76 15.38 3.52
C LEU A 226 27.54 15.93 2.32
N SER A 227 28.68 15.32 2.01
CA SER A 227 29.51 15.71 0.87
C SER A 227 30.40 14.56 0.42
N THR A 228 30.72 14.54 -0.88
CA THR A 228 31.67 13.59 -1.49
C THR A 228 33.13 14.05 -1.37
N GLU A 229 33.38 15.19 -0.72
CA GLU A 229 34.71 15.72 -0.45
C GLU A 229 35.37 15.02 0.74
N GLU A 230 36.69 14.82 0.66
CA GLU A 230 37.47 14.02 1.63
C GLU A 230 37.27 14.47 3.08
N TRP A 231 37.15 15.77 3.32
CA TRP A 231 36.94 16.34 4.65
C TRP A 231 35.61 15.93 5.30
N ALA A 232 34.58 15.62 4.50
CA ALA A 232 33.26 15.26 4.99
C ALA A 232 33.09 13.75 5.18
N LEU A 233 33.86 12.94 4.44
CA LEU A 233 33.76 11.46 4.53
C LEU A 233 34.05 10.94 5.94
N GLY A 234 34.93 11.62 6.68
CA GLY A 234 35.25 11.29 8.07
C GLY A 234 34.12 11.56 9.08
N MET A 235 33.04 12.23 8.67
CA MET A 235 31.85 12.43 9.50
C MET A 235 30.94 11.21 9.52
N VAL A 236 31.09 10.31 8.54
CA VAL A 236 30.32 9.08 8.44
C VAL A 236 30.95 8.03 9.35
N PRO A 237 30.17 7.35 10.23
CA PRO A 237 30.68 6.25 11.05
C PRO A 237 31.36 5.17 10.20
N SER A 238 32.37 4.52 10.76
CA SER A 238 33.12 3.46 10.07
C SER A 238 33.05 2.13 10.83
N PRO A 239 33.10 0.98 10.13
CA PRO A 239 33.18 0.82 8.67
C PRO A 239 31.87 1.13 7.93
N VAL A 240 31.99 1.53 6.66
CA VAL A 240 30.88 1.67 5.71
C VAL A 240 30.83 0.42 4.83
N VAL A 241 29.66 -0.19 4.72
CA VAL A 241 29.48 -1.47 4.02
C VAL A 241 28.74 -1.32 2.68
N ALA A 242 27.93 -0.27 2.54
CA ALA A 242 27.26 0.09 1.29
C ALA A 242 26.96 1.58 1.24
N VAL A 243 26.80 2.11 0.03
CA VAL A 243 26.40 3.51 -0.23
C VAL A 243 25.22 3.51 -1.18
N ILE A 244 24.13 4.20 -0.85
CA ILE A 244 22.96 4.36 -1.70
C ILE A 244 22.93 5.81 -2.19
N MET A 245 22.83 6.00 -3.52
CA MET A 245 22.66 7.31 -4.14
C MET A 245 21.28 7.42 -4.76
N LEU A 246 20.58 8.53 -4.52
CA LEU A 246 19.42 8.96 -5.31
C LEU A 246 19.89 9.98 -6.35
N PHE A 247 19.48 9.82 -7.61
CA PHE A 247 19.80 10.77 -8.68
C PHE A 247 18.65 10.91 -9.68
N PRO A 248 18.57 12.01 -10.44
CA PRO A 248 17.53 12.17 -11.44
C PRO A 248 17.88 11.44 -12.74
N ILE A 249 16.90 10.72 -13.29
CA ILE A 249 16.92 10.14 -14.63
C ILE A 249 16.55 11.24 -15.63
N LYS A 250 17.49 11.56 -16.52
CA LYS A 250 17.31 12.48 -17.64
C LYS A 250 17.75 11.83 -18.96
N PRO A 251 17.40 12.41 -20.13
CA PRO A 251 17.80 11.84 -21.42
C PRO A 251 19.30 11.59 -21.56
N HIS A 252 20.16 12.48 -21.07
CA HIS A 252 21.61 12.32 -21.16
C HIS A 252 22.16 11.26 -20.19
N THR A 253 21.56 11.08 -18.99
CA THR A 253 21.96 10.02 -18.06
C THR A 253 21.57 8.64 -18.59
N GLU A 254 20.40 8.53 -19.23
CA GLU A 254 19.96 7.31 -19.92
C GLU A 254 20.85 6.97 -21.12
N GLU A 255 21.29 7.98 -21.86
CA GLU A 255 22.23 7.78 -22.97
C GLU A 255 23.61 7.28 -22.47
N ALA A 256 24.12 7.86 -21.38
CA ALA A 256 25.34 7.37 -20.75
C ALA A 256 25.21 5.91 -20.29
N ALA A 257 24.06 5.53 -19.71
CA ALA A 257 23.79 4.15 -19.29
C ALA A 257 23.73 3.18 -20.48
N LYS A 258 23.16 3.60 -21.62
CA LYS A 258 23.15 2.80 -22.86
C LYS A 258 24.57 2.60 -23.40
N GLN A 259 25.38 3.66 -23.42
CA GLN A 259 26.76 3.58 -23.88
C GLN A 259 27.60 2.66 -22.99
N GLU A 260 27.40 2.71 -21.68
CA GLU A 260 28.03 1.79 -20.73
C GLU A 260 27.62 0.33 -20.98
N ALA A 261 26.32 0.08 -21.22
CA ALA A 261 25.83 -1.26 -21.55
C ALA A 261 26.46 -1.81 -22.84
N VAL A 262 26.54 -0.99 -23.89
CA VAL A 262 27.20 -1.37 -25.16
C VAL A 262 28.69 -1.65 -24.95
N ARG A 263 29.38 -0.81 -24.17
CA ARG A 263 30.80 -1.02 -23.83
C ARG A 263 31.00 -2.35 -23.14
N ILE A 264 30.18 -2.67 -22.15
CA ILE A 264 30.26 -3.92 -21.39
C ILE A 264 29.90 -5.13 -22.24
N GLU A 265 28.90 -5.05 -23.12
CA GLU A 265 28.58 -6.15 -24.05
C GLU A 265 29.73 -6.43 -25.03
N ARG A 266 30.49 -5.39 -25.42
CA ARG A 266 31.64 -5.51 -26.32
C ARG A 266 32.91 -5.98 -25.62
N GLU A 267 33.25 -5.38 -24.49
CA GLU A 267 34.53 -5.57 -23.78
C GLU A 267 34.46 -6.66 -22.71
N GLY A 268 33.25 -7.00 -22.28
CA GLY A 268 33.01 -7.83 -21.10
C GLY A 268 33.27 -7.07 -19.80
N GLN A 269 32.93 -7.73 -18.69
CA GLN A 269 33.34 -7.36 -17.35
C GLN A 269 33.41 -8.63 -16.49
N THR A 270 34.16 -8.59 -15.40
CA THR A 270 34.17 -9.66 -14.40
C THR A 270 33.20 -9.29 -13.29
N VAL A 271 32.23 -10.16 -13.02
CA VAL A 271 31.31 -10.03 -11.89
C VAL A 271 31.48 -11.25 -11.00
N SER A 272 31.74 -11.03 -9.71
CA SER A 272 31.84 -12.15 -8.77
C SER A 272 30.49 -12.88 -8.65
N PRO A 273 30.48 -14.22 -8.59
CA PRO A 273 29.26 -14.99 -8.34
C PRO A 273 28.67 -14.75 -6.93
N ASN A 274 29.43 -14.15 -6.02
CA ASN A 274 28.98 -13.82 -4.66
C ASN A 274 28.19 -12.51 -4.59
N VAL A 275 28.16 -11.71 -5.67
CA VAL A 275 27.36 -10.48 -5.73
C VAL A 275 25.89 -10.84 -5.68
N TYR A 276 25.20 -10.41 -4.63
CA TYR A 276 23.75 -10.47 -4.57
C TYR A 276 23.16 -9.35 -5.41
N TYR A 277 22.41 -9.73 -6.46
CA TYR A 277 21.83 -8.80 -7.41
C TYR A 277 20.44 -9.22 -7.83
N MET A 278 19.54 -8.25 -7.94
CA MET A 278 18.18 -8.45 -8.42
C MET A 278 17.77 -7.38 -9.42
N ARG A 279 16.86 -7.75 -10.32
CA ARG A 279 16.23 -6.80 -11.24
C ARG A 279 15.16 -6.00 -10.50
N GLN A 280 14.90 -4.79 -10.98
CA GLN A 280 13.70 -4.05 -10.62
C GLN A 280 12.66 -4.23 -11.72
N THR A 281 11.49 -4.73 -11.33
CA THR A 281 10.36 -4.96 -12.23
C THR A 281 9.07 -4.31 -11.70
N VAL A 282 9.00 -4.04 -10.39
CA VAL A 282 7.99 -3.16 -9.77
C VAL A 282 8.36 -1.69 -9.94
N GLY A 283 7.41 -0.88 -10.42
CA GLY A 283 7.57 0.56 -10.56
C GLY A 283 7.75 1.25 -9.20
N ASN A 284 8.63 2.25 -9.14
CA ASN A 284 9.00 3.01 -7.93
C ASN A 284 9.63 2.21 -6.77
N ALA A 285 9.79 0.88 -6.88
CA ALA A 285 10.41 0.04 -5.85
C ALA A 285 11.94 0.20 -5.72
N CYS A 286 12.55 1.19 -6.40
CA CYS A 286 13.99 1.38 -6.45
C CYS A 286 14.64 1.55 -5.06
N GLY A 287 13.98 2.20 -4.10
CA GLY A 287 14.47 2.32 -2.73
C GLY A 287 14.56 0.97 -2.03
N THR A 288 13.51 0.14 -2.10
CA THR A 288 13.52 -1.23 -1.55
C THR A 288 14.56 -2.09 -2.25
N VAL A 289 14.69 -2.02 -3.58
CA VAL A 289 15.70 -2.77 -4.34
C VAL A 289 17.12 -2.34 -3.94
N GLY A 290 17.37 -1.03 -3.77
CA GLY A 290 18.65 -0.51 -3.30
C GLY A 290 19.02 -1.00 -1.90
N ILE A 291 18.05 -1.03 -0.98
CA ILE A 291 18.22 -1.57 0.38
C ILE A 291 18.52 -3.07 0.35
N LEU A 292 17.78 -3.85 -0.44
CA LEU A 292 18.00 -5.29 -0.57
C LEU A 292 19.37 -5.60 -1.19
N HIS A 293 19.84 -4.77 -2.13
CA HIS A 293 21.21 -4.84 -2.65
C HIS A 293 22.25 -4.56 -1.56
N ALA A 294 22.08 -3.50 -0.76
CA ALA A 294 22.99 -3.15 0.33
C ALA A 294 23.09 -4.29 1.36
N ILE A 295 21.95 -4.72 1.91
CA ILE A 295 21.88 -5.77 2.94
C ILE A 295 22.34 -7.12 2.38
N GLY A 296 21.91 -7.47 1.16
CA GLY A 296 22.21 -8.76 0.54
C GLY A 296 23.71 -9.03 0.36
N ASN A 297 24.50 -7.98 0.12
CA ASN A 297 25.95 -8.07 -0.06
C ASN A 297 26.75 -7.98 1.25
N MET A 298 26.16 -7.45 2.33
CA MET A 298 26.82 -7.35 3.65
C MET A 298 26.30 -8.36 4.69
N ARG A 299 25.33 -9.21 4.34
CA ARG A 299 24.68 -10.21 5.21
C ARG A 299 25.62 -11.15 5.98
N HIS A 300 26.87 -11.30 5.55
CA HIS A 300 27.86 -12.13 6.24
C HIS A 300 28.44 -11.47 7.50
N LEU A 301 28.19 -10.18 7.70
CA LEU A 301 28.67 -9.40 8.84
C LEU A 301 27.64 -9.27 9.97
N VAL A 302 26.37 -9.61 9.70
CA VAL A 302 25.25 -9.43 10.64
C VAL A 302 24.38 -10.67 10.68
N GLN A 303 23.73 -10.90 11.82
CA GLN A 303 22.69 -11.91 11.97
C GLN A 303 21.32 -11.24 11.82
N LEU A 304 20.60 -11.57 10.75
CA LEU A 304 19.21 -11.14 10.59
C LEU A 304 18.33 -11.81 11.64
N THR A 305 17.27 -11.11 12.06
CA THR A 305 16.30 -11.63 13.02
C THR A 305 15.66 -12.92 12.47
N PRO A 306 15.79 -14.08 13.15
CA PRO A 306 15.26 -15.34 12.64
C PRO A 306 13.76 -15.28 12.38
N GLY A 307 13.31 -15.75 11.21
CA GLY A 307 11.91 -15.75 10.82
C GLY A 307 11.35 -14.39 10.38
N SER A 308 12.17 -13.33 10.38
CA SER A 308 11.83 -12.03 9.83
C SER A 308 11.65 -12.06 8.30
N TYR A 309 11.17 -10.95 7.74
CA TYR A 309 11.03 -10.82 6.29
C TYR A 309 12.38 -11.01 5.57
N LEU A 310 13.43 -10.29 5.98
CA LEU A 310 14.74 -10.36 5.32
C LEU A 310 15.34 -11.76 5.42
N ASP A 311 15.24 -12.41 6.59
CA ASP A 311 15.72 -13.79 6.77
C ASP A 311 15.02 -14.76 5.79
N LYS A 312 13.68 -14.71 5.73
CA LYS A 312 12.90 -15.54 4.78
C LYS A 312 13.23 -15.21 3.33
N PHE A 313 13.34 -13.92 2.99
CA PHE A 313 13.59 -13.45 1.62
C PHE A 313 14.95 -13.92 1.11
N PHE A 314 16.04 -13.69 1.86
CA PHE A 314 17.38 -14.11 1.44
C PHE A 314 17.52 -15.63 1.42
N ASN A 315 16.88 -16.36 2.35
CA ASN A 315 16.90 -17.82 2.34
C ASN A 315 16.20 -18.42 1.11
N LYS A 316 15.06 -17.85 0.70
CA LYS A 316 14.31 -18.30 -0.49
C LYS A 316 14.95 -17.87 -1.81
N THR A 317 15.71 -16.78 -1.83
CA THR A 317 16.30 -16.21 -3.05
C THR A 317 17.75 -16.60 -3.30
N LYS A 318 18.41 -17.28 -2.35
CA LYS A 318 19.85 -17.62 -2.42
C LYS A 318 20.33 -18.34 -3.69
N THR A 319 19.47 -19.13 -4.34
CA THR A 319 19.80 -19.89 -5.56
C THR A 319 19.08 -19.38 -6.80
N LYS A 320 18.40 -18.24 -6.72
CA LYS A 320 17.60 -17.68 -7.80
C LYS A 320 18.43 -16.73 -8.67
N THR A 321 18.09 -16.65 -9.94
CA THR A 321 18.63 -15.64 -10.86
C THR A 321 18.09 -14.25 -10.54
N PRO A 322 18.75 -13.16 -10.95
CA PRO A 322 18.28 -11.79 -10.68
C PRO A 322 16.85 -11.49 -11.14
N LYS A 323 16.38 -12.15 -12.21
CA LYS A 323 14.99 -12.04 -12.70
C LYS A 323 14.02 -12.80 -11.80
N GLU A 324 14.37 -14.01 -11.37
CA GLU A 324 13.55 -14.79 -10.44
C GLU A 324 13.49 -14.16 -9.05
N ILE A 325 14.52 -13.43 -8.63
CA ILE A 325 14.46 -12.64 -7.39
C ILE A 325 13.48 -11.47 -7.53
N ALA A 326 13.47 -10.81 -8.69
CA ALA A 326 12.52 -9.73 -8.97
C ALA A 326 11.08 -10.26 -9.03
N GLN A 327 10.85 -11.40 -9.69
CA GLN A 327 9.57 -12.10 -9.67
C GLN A 327 9.19 -12.52 -8.23
N TYR A 328 10.18 -12.96 -7.44
CA TYR A 328 10.01 -13.24 -6.01
C TYR A 328 9.74 -11.96 -5.17
N LEU A 329 9.92 -10.75 -5.71
CA LEU A 329 9.44 -9.53 -5.06
C LEU A 329 8.00 -9.21 -5.47
N GLU A 330 7.59 -9.64 -6.67
CA GLU A 330 6.30 -9.30 -7.29
C GLU A 330 5.12 -10.18 -6.88
N GLU A 331 5.33 -11.50 -6.74
CA GLU A 331 4.20 -12.41 -6.45
C GLU A 331 3.45 -11.96 -5.20
N ASP A 332 2.17 -12.28 -5.16
CA ASP A 332 1.25 -11.82 -4.13
C ASP A 332 1.08 -12.94 -3.09
N ASP A 333 2.04 -13.04 -2.17
CA ASP A 333 1.97 -13.95 -1.02
C ASP A 333 1.92 -13.16 0.30
N GLU A 334 1.45 -13.80 1.38
CA GLU A 334 1.29 -13.17 2.70
C GLU A 334 2.57 -12.47 3.19
N VAL A 335 3.75 -13.04 2.88
CA VAL A 335 5.04 -12.51 3.28
C VAL A 335 5.39 -11.23 2.50
N ARG A 336 4.95 -11.11 1.25
CA ARG A 336 5.21 -9.94 0.40
C ARG A 336 4.17 -8.84 0.55
N HIS A 337 2.94 -9.18 0.92
CA HIS A 337 1.96 -8.18 1.34
C HIS A 337 2.48 -7.41 2.56
N TYR A 338 3.09 -8.12 3.53
CA TYR A 338 3.78 -7.48 4.64
C TYR A 338 4.87 -6.52 4.18
N LEU A 339 5.65 -6.86 3.15
CA LEU A 339 6.64 -5.95 2.58
C LEU A 339 5.97 -4.70 1.98
N GLU A 340 4.89 -4.86 1.23
CA GLU A 340 4.16 -3.74 0.61
C GLU A 340 3.56 -2.80 1.65
N GLU A 341 2.95 -3.34 2.69
CA GLU A 341 2.42 -2.56 3.82
C GLU A 341 3.54 -1.82 4.56
N THR A 342 4.65 -2.51 4.83
CA THR A 342 5.81 -1.92 5.52
C THR A 342 6.46 -0.84 4.65
N HIS A 343 6.53 -1.06 3.33
CA HIS A 343 7.01 -0.09 2.35
C HIS A 343 6.10 1.13 2.25
N GLY A 344 4.78 0.92 2.14
CA GLY A 344 3.79 2.00 2.12
C GLY A 344 3.86 2.85 3.39
N SER A 345 3.94 2.20 4.55
CA SER A 345 4.12 2.90 5.84
C SER A 345 5.41 3.72 5.88
N ALA A 346 6.50 3.21 5.30
CA ALA A 346 7.77 3.92 5.23
C ALA A 346 7.70 5.11 4.25
N ALA A 347 7.01 4.95 3.12
CA ALA A 347 6.79 6.03 2.17
C ALA A 347 5.98 7.18 2.79
N GLU A 348 4.96 6.88 3.60
CA GLU A 348 4.15 7.88 4.31
C GLU A 348 4.88 8.56 5.49
N ALA A 349 5.94 7.94 6.03
CA ALA A 349 6.68 8.46 7.18
C ALA A 349 7.72 9.53 6.83
N GLY A 350 7.89 9.84 5.53
CA GLY A 350 8.77 10.91 5.06
C GLY A 350 8.39 12.29 5.59
N GLN A 351 9.33 13.23 5.53
CA GLN A 351 9.08 14.64 5.90
C GLN A 351 8.41 15.43 4.78
N SER A 352 8.46 14.91 3.54
CA SER A 352 7.85 15.50 2.36
C SER A 352 6.39 15.05 2.15
N GLU A 353 5.61 15.86 1.43
CA GLU A 353 4.28 15.44 1.00
C GLU A 353 4.40 14.30 -0.01
N GLN A 354 3.66 13.22 0.24
CA GLN A 354 3.60 12.08 -0.65
C GLN A 354 2.85 12.42 -1.95
N LEU A 355 3.15 11.67 -3.01
CA LEU A 355 2.41 11.78 -4.28
C LEU A 355 0.91 11.50 -4.09
N GLU A 356 0.07 12.16 -4.89
CA GLU A 356 -1.38 11.92 -4.86
C GLU A 356 -1.69 10.49 -5.33
N THR A 357 -0.92 10.00 -6.32
CA THR A 357 -1.08 8.65 -6.86
C THR A 357 0.27 7.96 -7.10
N VAL A 358 0.27 6.62 -7.11
CA VAL A 358 1.47 5.81 -7.49
C VAL A 358 1.87 5.99 -8.96
N ASP A 359 0.97 6.52 -9.80
CA ASP A 359 1.16 6.77 -11.22
C ASP A 359 1.81 8.13 -11.51
N ASP A 360 1.92 9.01 -10.51
CA ASP A 360 2.53 10.32 -10.66
C ASP A 360 3.99 10.18 -11.14
N PRO A 361 4.44 11.03 -12.10
CA PRO A 361 5.73 10.86 -12.74
C PRO A 361 6.87 11.16 -11.77
N ILE A 362 7.68 10.14 -11.50
CA ILE A 362 8.92 10.25 -10.74
C ILE A 362 10.09 10.09 -11.69
N ASN A 363 11.03 11.02 -11.62
CA ASN A 363 12.26 10.98 -12.39
C ASN A 363 13.50 10.84 -11.51
N THR A 364 13.39 10.41 -10.26
CA THR A 364 14.53 10.08 -9.39
C THR A 364 14.67 8.57 -9.21
N HIS A 365 15.89 8.09 -9.01
CA HIS A 365 16.19 6.66 -8.93
C HIS A 365 17.31 6.35 -7.95
N PHE A 366 17.11 5.30 -7.15
CA PHE A 366 18.11 4.81 -6.22
C PHE A 366 19.04 3.79 -6.88
N VAL A 367 20.33 3.89 -6.57
CA VAL A 367 21.35 2.91 -6.91
C VAL A 367 22.21 2.60 -5.70
N CYS A 368 22.63 1.35 -5.55
CA CYS A 368 23.47 0.91 -4.44
C CYS A 368 24.91 0.62 -4.92
N PHE A 369 25.90 1.02 -4.13
CA PHE A 369 27.30 0.67 -4.28
C PHE A 369 27.73 -0.23 -3.13
N SER A 370 28.37 -1.35 -3.41
CA SER A 370 28.83 -2.30 -2.38
C SER A 370 30.13 -2.97 -2.77
N HIS A 371 30.97 -3.24 -1.76
CA HIS A 371 32.20 -4.02 -1.95
C HIS A 371 31.91 -5.52 -1.84
N VAL A 372 32.33 -6.28 -2.86
CA VAL A 372 32.26 -7.75 -2.87
C VAL A 372 33.54 -8.28 -3.52
N ASP A 373 34.21 -9.24 -2.87
CA ASP A 373 35.41 -9.92 -3.40
C ASP A 373 36.46 -8.96 -4.00
N GLY A 374 36.79 -7.90 -3.25
CA GLY A 374 37.85 -6.95 -3.61
C GLY A 374 37.47 -5.93 -4.68
N HIS A 375 36.20 -5.82 -5.05
CA HIS A 375 35.73 -4.91 -6.08
C HIS A 375 34.51 -4.10 -5.63
N LEU A 376 34.39 -2.87 -6.15
CA LEU A 376 33.20 -2.04 -5.98
C LEU A 376 32.19 -2.38 -7.08
N TYR A 377 30.95 -2.68 -6.69
CA TYR A 377 29.86 -2.92 -7.62
C TYR A 377 28.77 -1.86 -7.49
N GLU A 378 28.33 -1.32 -8.62
CA GLU A 378 27.08 -0.58 -8.74
C GLU A 378 25.93 -1.55 -9.06
N LEU A 379 24.87 -1.47 -8.26
CA LEU A 379 23.75 -2.39 -8.22
C LEU A 379 22.46 -1.61 -8.51
N ASP A 380 22.21 -1.37 -9.79
CA ASP A 380 21.01 -0.72 -10.31
C ASP A 380 20.05 -1.76 -10.91
N GLY A 381 18.91 -2.03 -10.27
CA GLY A 381 17.94 -3.02 -10.74
C GLY A 381 17.38 -2.77 -12.15
N ARG A 382 17.49 -1.54 -12.69
CA ARG A 382 17.12 -1.21 -14.08
C ARG A 382 18.15 -1.70 -15.10
N LYS A 383 19.40 -1.97 -14.69
CA LYS A 383 20.49 -2.50 -15.56
C LYS A 383 20.46 -4.02 -15.65
N LYS A 384 20.97 -4.59 -16.75
CA LYS A 384 20.91 -6.05 -16.98
C LYS A 384 21.69 -6.82 -15.89
N HIS A 385 22.84 -6.29 -15.49
CA HIS A 385 23.81 -6.91 -14.58
C HIS A 385 24.44 -5.83 -13.68
N PRO A 386 25.07 -6.18 -12.55
CA PRO A 386 25.94 -5.28 -11.79
C PRO A 386 27.02 -4.65 -12.67
N ILE A 387 27.47 -3.45 -12.31
CA ILE A 387 28.62 -2.80 -12.96
C ILE A 387 29.81 -2.88 -12.01
N ASN A 388 30.89 -3.52 -12.45
CA ASN A 388 32.15 -3.55 -11.71
C ASN A 388 32.94 -2.25 -11.98
N HIS A 389 33.16 -1.46 -10.93
CA HIS A 389 33.92 -0.20 -10.97
C HIS A 389 35.41 -0.35 -10.65
N GLY A 390 35.88 -1.59 -10.44
CA GLY A 390 37.27 -1.91 -10.19
C GLY A 390 37.56 -2.21 -8.73
N PRO A 391 38.86 -2.23 -8.34
CA PRO A 391 39.28 -2.63 -7.01
C PRO A 391 38.71 -1.75 -5.90
N SER A 392 38.33 -2.38 -4.80
CA SER A 392 37.89 -1.72 -3.57
C SER A 392 38.20 -2.61 -2.37
N SER A 393 38.03 -2.09 -1.16
CA SER A 393 38.27 -2.81 0.09
C SER A 393 37.21 -2.48 1.14
N PRO A 394 37.04 -3.31 2.19
CA PRO A 394 36.14 -3.01 3.30
C PRO A 394 36.37 -1.67 4.00
N THR A 395 37.55 -1.06 3.84
CA THR A 395 37.92 0.23 4.44
C THR A 395 37.80 1.41 3.48
N THR A 396 37.62 1.18 2.18
CA THR A 396 37.58 2.22 1.13
C THR A 396 36.23 2.31 0.41
N VAL A 397 35.21 1.56 0.84
CA VAL A 397 33.88 1.54 0.20
C VAL A 397 33.32 2.95 -0.01
N LEU A 398 33.34 3.80 1.03
CA LEU A 398 32.81 5.16 0.95
C LEU A 398 33.58 6.04 -0.04
N PRO A 399 34.91 6.24 0.07
CA PRO A 399 35.63 7.08 -0.89
C PRO A 399 35.58 6.53 -2.32
N ASP A 400 35.63 5.21 -2.51
CA ASP A 400 35.55 4.59 -3.85
C ASP A 400 34.16 4.82 -4.47
N ALA A 401 33.07 4.63 -3.70
CA ALA A 401 31.72 4.94 -4.14
C ALA A 401 31.51 6.43 -4.42
N CYS A 402 32.02 7.32 -3.57
CA CYS A 402 31.97 8.76 -3.80
C CYS A 402 32.71 9.18 -5.07
N ALA A 403 33.83 8.53 -5.41
CA ALA A 403 34.54 8.79 -6.65
C ALA A 403 33.69 8.44 -7.89
N GLU A 404 32.94 7.34 -7.86
CA GLU A 404 31.99 6.99 -8.92
C GLU A 404 30.79 7.94 -8.94
N ILE A 405 30.24 8.29 -7.78
CA ILE A 405 29.13 9.25 -7.67
C ILE A 405 29.50 10.62 -8.24
N LYS A 406 30.74 11.10 -8.04
CA LYS A 406 31.22 12.34 -8.68
C LYS A 406 31.17 12.27 -10.21
N LYS A 407 31.38 11.08 -10.81
CA LYS A 407 31.21 10.89 -12.26
C LYS A 407 29.74 10.96 -12.67
N PHE A 408 28.80 10.53 -11.83
CA PHE A 408 27.36 10.73 -12.07
C PHE A 408 27.00 12.22 -12.03
N MET A 409 27.45 12.94 -11.00
CA MET A 409 27.22 14.38 -10.84
C MET A 409 27.83 15.18 -12.01
N ALA A 410 29.04 14.84 -12.45
CA ALA A 410 29.72 15.51 -13.55
C ALA A 410 29.04 15.34 -14.92
N ARG A 411 28.11 14.39 -15.08
CA ARG A 411 27.33 14.21 -16.32
C ARG A 411 26.23 15.27 -16.48
N ASP A 412 25.82 15.92 -15.40
CA ASP A 412 24.67 16.83 -15.34
C ASP A 412 25.05 18.10 -14.57
N GLU A 413 25.87 18.95 -15.20
CA GLU A 413 26.37 20.18 -14.57
C GLU A 413 25.22 21.09 -14.13
N GLY A 414 25.20 21.45 -12.84
CA GLY A 414 24.17 22.29 -12.22
C GLY A 414 22.95 21.53 -11.69
N GLU A 415 22.88 20.21 -11.85
CA GLU A 415 21.88 19.41 -11.15
C GLU A 415 22.24 19.25 -9.66
N MET A 416 21.25 19.49 -8.81
CA MET A 416 21.42 19.52 -7.35
C MET A 416 20.65 18.41 -6.64
N ARG A 417 19.77 17.69 -7.35
CA ARG A 417 18.87 16.66 -6.79
C ARG A 417 19.57 15.32 -6.61
N PHE A 418 20.66 15.32 -5.86
CA PHE A 418 21.37 14.12 -5.43
C PHE A 418 21.27 13.99 -3.91
N THR A 419 21.05 12.78 -3.42
CA THR A 419 21.21 12.43 -2.01
C THR A 419 22.07 11.18 -1.92
N ILE A 420 22.83 11.05 -0.82
CA ILE A 420 23.73 9.93 -0.61
C ILE A 420 23.58 9.48 0.84
N LEU A 421 23.30 8.20 1.02
CA LEU A 421 23.20 7.53 2.31
C LEU A 421 24.27 6.45 2.40
N ALA A 422 24.92 6.33 3.54
CA ALA A 422 25.85 5.25 3.84
C ALA A 422 25.23 4.28 4.83
N LEU A 423 25.25 2.98 4.52
CA LEU A 423 25.03 1.93 5.51
C LEU A 423 26.35 1.73 6.26
N ALA A 424 26.40 2.22 7.48
CA ALA A 424 27.61 2.29 8.29
C ALA A 424 27.39 1.59 9.64
N LYS A 425 28.48 1.30 10.35
CA LYS A 425 28.38 0.82 11.72
C LYS A 425 27.64 1.85 12.58
N THR A 426 26.65 1.42 13.35
CA THR A 426 25.86 2.31 14.21
C THR A 426 26.78 2.93 15.26
N ALA A 427 26.73 4.25 15.37
CA ALA A 427 27.48 4.97 16.40
C ALA A 427 26.98 4.54 17.78
N ALA A 428 27.89 4.28 18.71
CA ALA A 428 27.51 4.14 20.11
C ALA A 428 27.19 5.55 20.63
N ASP A 429 25.99 5.72 21.19
CA ASP A 429 25.57 6.96 21.88
C ASP A 429 26.52 7.37 23.01
#